data_AF-A0A2A4VH61-F1
#
_entry.id   AF-A0A2A4VH61-F1
#
_cell.length_a   1.000
_cell.length_b   1.000
_cell.length_c   1.000
_cell.angle_alpha   90.00
_cell.angle_beta   90.00
_cell.angle_gamma   90.00
#
_symmetry.space_group_name_H-M   'P 1'
#
loop_
_entity.id
_entity.type
_entity.pdbx_description
1 polymer ?
#
loop_
_entity_poly.entity_id
_entity_poly.type
_entity_poly.pdbx_seq_one_letter_code
_entity_poly.pdbx_strand_id
1 'polypeptide(L)'
;MKANLILNQSNEIAFMYGEDLGFEPEWASIDVEHGELYIAEIGETGEGKHIKLDSIKQEIYERILPDTQILLVRVKDSDITKPEHTAWVPLMITQKIL
;
A
#
# COMPACT_ATOMS: atom_id res chain seq x y z
N MET A 1 2.20 -9.24 -9.55
CA MET A 1 2.04 -9.23 -8.09
C MET A 1 0.59 -9.38 -7.69
N LYS A 2 0.26 -10.31 -6.77
CA LYS A 2 -1.02 -10.27 -6.04
C LYS A 2 -0.82 -9.41 -4.81
N ALA A 3 -1.63 -8.39 -4.65
CA ALA A 3 -1.53 -7.50 -3.52
C ALA A 3 -2.92 -7.07 -3.08
N ASN A 4 -3.10 -6.98 -1.76
CA ASN A 4 -4.42 -6.74 -1.19
C ASN A 4 -4.35 -5.56 -0.23
N LEU A 5 -5.34 -4.70 -0.36
CA LEU A 5 -5.63 -3.66 0.62
C LEU A 5 -6.65 -4.22 1.60
N ILE A 6 -6.37 -4.13 2.90
CA ILE A 6 -7.25 -4.61 3.97
C ILE A 6 -7.42 -3.55 5.04
N LEU A 7 -8.53 -3.65 5.79
CA LEU A 7 -8.66 -2.99 7.09
C LEU A 7 -8.28 -3.98 8.17
N ASN A 8 -7.32 -3.60 9.02
CA ASN A 8 -6.92 -4.43 10.15
C ASN A 8 -7.93 -4.32 11.31
N GLN A 9 -7.69 -5.06 12.40
CA GLN A 9 -8.56 -5.07 13.58
C GLN A 9 -8.64 -3.71 14.30
N SER A 10 -7.68 -2.82 14.06
CA SER A 10 -7.63 -1.45 14.58
C SER A 10 -8.32 -0.43 13.65
N ASN A 11 -8.98 -0.88 12.58
CA ASN A 11 -9.58 -0.03 11.56
C ASN A 11 -8.56 0.87 10.82
N GLU A 12 -7.35 0.34 10.66
CA GLU A 12 -6.25 0.96 9.91
C GLU A 12 -6.05 0.25 8.58
N ILE A 13 -5.52 0.97 7.59
CA ILE A 13 -5.28 0.44 6.25
C ILE A 13 -3.94 -0.27 6.22
N ALA A 14 -3.96 -1.52 5.77
CA ALA A 14 -2.75 -2.30 5.51
C ALA A 14 -2.72 -2.76 4.05
N PHE A 15 -1.53 -2.68 3.46
CA PHE A 15 -1.23 -3.20 2.14
C PHE A 15 -0.34 -4.43 2.26
N MET A 16 -0.89 -5.58 1.86
CA MET A 16 -0.23 -6.88 1.95
C MET A 16 0.36 -7.23 0.57
N TYR A 17 1.66 -7.54 0.53
CA TYR A 17 2.37 -7.91 -0.70
C TYR A 17 3.38 -9.04 -0.47
N GLY A 18 3.59 -9.87 -1.50
CA GLY A 18 4.47 -11.04 -1.40
C GLY A 18 5.84 -10.90 -2.07
N GLU A 19 6.05 -9.87 -2.88
CA GLU A 19 7.31 -9.67 -3.62
C GLU A 19 8.27 -8.78 -2.85
N ASP A 20 9.57 -9.01 -3.01
CA ASP A 20 10.60 -8.10 -2.50
C ASP A 20 10.58 -6.79 -3.30
N LEU A 21 10.52 -5.64 -2.61
CA LEU A 21 10.61 -4.34 -3.25
C LEU A 21 12.03 -4.05 -3.76
N GLY A 22 13.06 -4.62 -3.10
CA GLY A 22 14.46 -4.34 -3.40
C GLY A 22 15.00 -3.07 -2.72
N PHE A 23 14.14 -2.33 -2.02
CA PHE A 23 14.44 -1.11 -1.26
C PHE A 23 13.58 -1.04 0.00
N GLU A 24 13.97 -0.18 0.96
CA GLU A 24 13.14 0.12 2.13
C GLU A 24 12.11 1.18 1.76
N PRO A 25 10.80 0.90 1.86
CA PRO A 25 9.79 1.86 1.45
C PRO A 25 9.71 3.04 2.42
N GLU A 26 9.63 4.25 1.89
CA GLU A 26 9.57 5.47 2.70
C GLU A 26 8.28 6.25 2.53
N TRP A 27 7.55 6.05 1.42
CA TRP A 27 6.22 6.63 1.19
C TRP A 27 5.41 5.78 0.22
N ALA A 28 4.10 5.98 0.24
CA ALA A 28 3.17 5.40 -0.73
C ALA A 28 2.19 6.44 -1.26
N SER A 29 1.74 6.26 -2.50
CA SER A 29 0.60 6.99 -3.05
C SER A 29 -0.45 6.02 -3.56
N ILE A 30 -1.71 6.32 -3.32
CA ILE A 30 -2.83 5.55 -3.85
C ILE A 30 -3.68 6.42 -4.77
N ASP A 31 -3.91 5.91 -5.98
CA ASP A 31 -4.98 6.38 -6.86
C ASP A 31 -6.16 5.44 -6.66
N VAL A 32 -7.14 5.89 -5.89
CA VAL A 32 -8.28 5.04 -5.55
C VAL A 32 -9.25 4.88 -6.71
N GLU A 33 -9.30 5.84 -7.64
CA GLU A 33 -10.17 5.76 -8.82
C GLU A 33 -9.71 4.66 -9.76
N HIS A 34 -8.40 4.56 -9.98
CA HIS A 34 -7.80 3.57 -10.87
C HIS A 34 -7.42 2.27 -10.14
N GLY A 35 -7.49 2.25 -8.81
CA GLY A 35 -7.12 1.10 -8.00
C GLY A 35 -5.63 0.81 -8.10
N GLU A 36 -4.80 1.85 -8.01
CA GLU A 36 -3.36 1.76 -8.21
C GLU A 36 -2.62 2.25 -6.97
N LEU A 37 -1.58 1.52 -6.57
CA LEU A 37 -0.69 1.88 -5.48
C LEU A 37 0.72 2.06 -6.04
N TYR A 38 1.38 3.13 -5.61
CA TYR A 38 2.78 3.39 -5.86
C TYR A 38 3.53 3.40 -4.54
N ILE A 39 4.64 2.67 -4.46
CA ILE A 39 5.50 2.59 -3.27
C ILE A 39 6.92 2.97 -3.69
N ALA A 40 7.59 3.83 -2.93
CA ALA A 40 8.94 4.29 -3.26
C ALA A 40 9.79 4.65 -2.04
N GLU A 41 11.10 4.73 -2.27
CA GLU A 41 12.08 5.34 -1.36
C GLU A 41 12.38 6.81 -1.73
N ILE A 42 12.83 7.65 -0.79
CA ILE A 42 13.33 9.01 -1.05
C ILE A 42 14.87 9.01 -1.20
N GLY A 43 15.48 7.82 -1.32
CA GLY A 43 16.92 7.61 -1.45
C GLY A 43 17.54 8.06 -2.77
N GLU A 44 18.87 7.92 -2.87
CA GLU A 44 19.68 8.37 -4.02
C GLU A 44 19.23 7.79 -5.38
N THR A 45 18.55 6.64 -5.37
CA THR A 45 18.07 5.98 -6.59
C THR A 45 16.66 6.44 -6.98
N GLY A 46 15.85 6.91 -6.03
CA GLY A 46 14.44 7.25 -6.25
C GLY A 46 13.62 6.07 -6.79
N GLU A 47 14.00 4.84 -6.47
CA GLU A 47 13.31 3.65 -6.96
C GLU A 47 11.88 3.56 -6.43
N GLY A 48 10.98 3.07 -7.28
CA GLY A 48 9.59 2.87 -6.93
C GLY A 48 8.92 1.76 -7.73
N LYS A 49 7.89 1.17 -7.14
CA LYS A 49 7.07 0.12 -7.76
C LYS A 49 5.63 0.58 -7.88
N HIS A 50 5.09 0.43 -9.09
CA HIS A 50 3.68 0.58 -9.39
C HIS A 50 2.98 -0.78 -9.30
N ILE A 51 1.84 -0.79 -8.60
CA ILE A 51 1.10 -2.00 -8.30
C ILE A 51 -0.37 -1.74 -8.60
N LYS A 52 -0.93 -2.55 -9.48
CA LYS A 52 -2.36 -2.56 -9.72
C LYS A 52 -3.06 -3.43 -8.68
N LEU A 53 -4.09 -2.89 -8.05
CA LEU A 53 -4.93 -3.60 -7.08
C LEU A 53 -6.02 -4.35 -7.85
N ASP A 54 -6.31 -5.59 -7.43
CA ASP A 54 -7.33 -6.42 -8.09
C ASP A 54 -8.74 -5.84 -7.91
N SER A 55 -9.03 -5.30 -6.72
CA SER A 55 -10.24 -4.53 -6.42
C SER A 55 -10.10 -3.82 -5.07
N ILE A 56 -10.57 -2.57 -4.98
CA ILE A 56 -10.71 -1.87 -3.69
C ILE A 56 -12.16 -2.00 -3.23
N LYS A 57 -12.37 -2.51 -2.01
CA LYS A 57 -13.71 -2.51 -1.41
C LYS A 57 -14.09 -1.08 -1.01
N GLN A 58 -15.35 -0.70 -1.23
CA GLN A 58 -15.85 0.65 -0.94
C GLN A 58 -15.60 1.08 0.52
N GLU A 59 -15.72 0.16 1.48
CA GLU A 59 -15.42 0.42 2.89
C GLU A 59 -13.98 0.91 3.13
N ILE A 60 -13.02 0.42 2.34
CA ILE A 60 -11.62 0.82 2.44
C ILE A 60 -11.38 2.15 1.72
N TYR A 61 -12.13 2.43 0.64
CA TYR A 61 -12.09 3.74 -0.03
C TYR A 61 -12.49 4.86 0.91
N GLU A 62 -13.64 4.73 1.58
CA GLU A 62 -14.15 5.74 2.50
C GLU A 62 -13.18 5.97 3.68
N ARG A 63 -12.47 4.92 4.10
CA ARG A 63 -11.46 5.00 5.16
C ARG A 63 -10.12 5.59 4.70
N ILE A 64 -9.70 5.37 3.45
CA ILE A 64 -8.48 5.92 2.86
C ILE A 64 -8.49 7.44 2.90
N LEU A 65 -9.60 8.07 2.51
CA LEU A 65 -9.70 9.52 2.34
C LEU A 65 -9.12 10.36 3.50
N PRO A 66 -9.39 10.03 4.78
CA PRO A 66 -8.82 10.75 5.93
C PRO A 66 -7.43 10.28 6.38
N ASP A 67 -6.89 9.15 5.89
CA ASP A 67 -5.64 8.60 6.40
C ASP A 67 -4.40 9.25 5.78
N THR A 68 -3.39 9.47 6.63
CA THR A 68 -2.11 10.07 6.24
C THR A 68 -0.97 9.05 6.19
N GLN A 69 -1.25 7.80 6.57
CA GLN A 69 -0.28 6.71 6.64
C GLN A 69 -0.91 5.38 6.25
N ILE A 70 -0.08 4.45 5.80
CA ILE A 70 -0.47 3.08 5.47
C ILE A 70 0.56 2.12 6.05
N LEU A 71 0.07 0.96 6.52
CA LEU A 71 0.93 -0.14 6.95
C LEU A 71 1.26 -1.02 5.75
N LEU A 72 2.53 -1.06 5.35
CA LEU A 72 3.03 -2.00 4.35
C LEU A 72 3.44 -3.29 5.05
N VAL A 73 2.92 -4.43 4.59
CA VAL A 73 3.23 -5.75 5.16
C VAL A 73 3.70 -6.68 4.05
N ARG A 74 4.99 -7.00 4.07
CA ARG A 74 5.55 -8.06 3.24
C ARG A 74 5.22 -9.41 3.87
N VAL A 75 4.71 -10.33 3.06
CA VAL A 75 4.38 -11.69 3.51
C VAL A 75 5.12 -12.75 2.72
N LYS A 76 5.47 -13.83 3.41
CA LYS A 76 6.17 -14.95 2.80
C LYS A 76 5.25 -15.73 1.87
N ASP A 77 5.70 -16.06 0.66
CA ASP A 77 4.99 -16.94 -0.28
C ASP A 77 3.52 -16.50 -0.57
N SER A 78 3.23 -15.20 -0.48
CA SER A 78 1.86 -14.64 -0.59
C SER A 78 0.88 -15.16 0.48
N ASP A 79 1.39 -15.72 1.59
CA ASP A 79 0.61 -16.20 2.72
C ASP A 79 0.42 -15.08 3.75
N ILE A 80 -0.77 -14.48 3.77
CA ILE A 80 -1.11 -13.36 4.66
C ILE A 80 -0.92 -13.64 6.15
N THR A 81 -0.80 -14.91 6.55
CA THR A 81 -0.58 -15.32 7.94
C THR A 81 0.89 -15.30 8.35
N LYS A 82 1.82 -15.04 7.42
CA LYS A 82 3.27 -15.06 7.63
C LYS A 82 3.92 -13.70 7.28
N PRO A 83 3.74 -12.67 8.12
CA PRO A 83 4.44 -11.40 7.92
C PRO A 83 5.96 -11.58 8.07
N GLU A 84 6.71 -11.08 7.11
CA GLU A 84 8.18 -11.05 7.13
C GLU A 84 8.72 -9.67 7.50
N HIS A 85 8.08 -8.62 6.97
CA HIS A 85 8.49 -7.22 7.21
C HIS A 85 7.27 -6.31 7.27
N THR A 86 7.35 -5.28 8.09
CA THR A 86 6.28 -4.29 8.27
C THR A 86 6.87 -2.88 8.33
N ALA A 87 6.29 -1.94 7.59
CA ALA A 87 6.69 -0.54 7.63
C ALA A 87 5.47 0.38 7.59
N TRP A 88 5.43 1.35 8.49
CA TRP A 88 4.48 2.46 8.42
C TRP A 88 5.08 3.55 7.57
N VAL A 89 4.38 3.93 6.50
CA VAL A 89 4.83 4.99 5.60
C VAL A 89 3.74 6.04 5.41
N PRO A 90 4.11 7.31 5.15
CA PRO A 90 3.16 8.33 4.70
C PRO A 90 2.38 7.86 3.48
N LEU A 91 1.07 8.11 3.49
CA LEU A 91 0.16 7.83 2.39
C LEU A 91 -0.27 9.16 1.75
N MET A 92 -0.02 9.29 0.45
CA MET A 92 -0.60 10.33 -0.38
C MET A 92 -1.79 9.77 -1.15
N ILE A 93 -2.87 10.55 -1.22
CA ILE A 93 -4.07 10.14 -1.95
C ILE A 93 -4.14 11.00 -3.19
N THR A 94 -4.00 10.36 -4.35
CA THR A 94 -4.15 11.03 -5.63
C THR A 94 -5.63 10.99 -5.98
N GLN A 95 -6.27 12.15 -5.94
CA GLN A 95 -7.62 12.35 -6.46
C GLN A 95 -7.52 13.12 -7.76
N LYS A 96 -8.37 12.78 -8.73
CA LYS A 96 -8.55 13.64 -9.89
C LYS A 96 -9.24 14.91 -9.39
N ILE A 97 -8.57 16.05 -9.50
CA ILE A 97 -9.22 17.34 -9.33
C ILE A 97 -10.21 17.46 -10.50
N LEU A 98 -11.50 17.27 -10.23
CA LEU A 98 -12.60 17.57 -11.14
C LEU A 98 -12.93 19.06 -11.09
#